data_AF-A0A498C0P9-F1
#
_entry.id   AF-A0A498C0P9-F1
#
_cell.length_a   1.000
_cell.length_b   1.000
_cell.length_c   1.000
_cell.angle_alpha   90.00
_cell.angle_beta   90.00
_cell.angle_gamma   90.00
#
_symmetry.space_group_name_H-M   'P 1'
#
loop_
_entity.id
_entity.type
_entity.pdbx_description
1 polymer ?
#
loop_
_entity_poly.entity_id
_entity_poly.type
_entity_poly.pdbx_seq_one_letter_code
_entity_poly.pdbx_strand_id
1 'polypeptide(L)'
;MSDLLDDFRDDDDVDEPTPELVYGSVDEFVREYLRHMYTRPVGPGNARYRWAADWWRYPEAVARLEGLWRSWEHLRLDPATGASVWWRDHADHHMNLLLSPDGPFAKSKDACEPGEPLPYADPPAMWFPDVRLPSG
;
A
#
# COMPACT_ATOMS: atom_id res chain seq x y z
N MET A 1 1.28 -52.65 12.04
CA MET A 1 1.72 -51.34 12.58
C MET A 1 2.03 -50.33 11.46
N SER A 2 1.68 -50.61 10.20
CA SER A 2 1.82 -49.66 9.08
C SER A 2 0.47 -49.05 8.65
N ASP A 3 -0.65 -49.64 9.03
CA ASP A 3 -1.99 -49.25 8.54
C ASP A 3 -2.67 -48.14 9.37
N LEU A 4 -2.01 -47.65 10.43
CA LEU A 4 -2.55 -46.63 11.35
C LEU A 4 -1.93 -45.23 11.11
N LEU A 5 -0.96 -45.13 10.19
CA LEU A 5 -0.31 -43.87 9.79
C LEU A 5 -0.83 -43.35 8.45
N ASP A 6 -1.62 -44.14 7.72
CA ASP A 6 -2.22 -43.76 6.43
C ASP A 6 -3.61 -43.12 6.59
N ASP A 7 -4.24 -43.31 7.76
CA ASP A 7 -5.58 -42.79 8.10
C ASP A 7 -5.56 -41.32 8.57
N PHE A 8 -4.38 -40.69 8.64
CA PHE A 8 -4.19 -39.27 8.96
C PHE A 8 -3.89 -38.43 7.71
N ARG A 9 -4.06 -38.99 6.50
CA ARG A 9 -3.74 -38.32 5.23
C ARG A 9 -4.94 -37.85 4.43
N ASP A 10 -6.14 -37.94 4.98
CA ASP A 10 -7.31 -37.23 4.48
C ASP A 10 -7.85 -36.34 5.61
N ASP A 11 -7.55 -35.04 5.54
CA ASP A 11 -8.48 -34.01 5.99
C ASP A 11 -8.10 -32.70 5.30
N ASP A 12 -8.85 -32.46 4.23
CA ASP A 12 -9.19 -31.19 3.60
C ASP A 12 -8.05 -30.21 3.26
N ASP A 13 -7.65 -30.20 1.99
CA ASP A 13 -7.43 -28.94 1.27
C ASP A 13 -8.78 -28.19 1.27
N VAL A 14 -9.15 -27.63 2.42
CA VAL A 14 -10.26 -26.68 2.49
C VAL A 14 -9.79 -25.51 1.63
N ASP A 15 -10.41 -25.32 0.47
CA ASP A 15 -10.28 -24.11 -0.33
C ASP A 15 -10.84 -22.95 0.53
N GLU A 16 -10.06 -22.49 1.50
CA GLU A 16 -10.44 -21.34 2.33
C GLU A 16 -10.59 -20.17 1.37
N PRO A 17 -11.78 -19.52 1.34
CA PRO A 17 -12.02 -18.45 0.39
C PRO A 17 -10.99 -17.35 0.63
N THR A 18 -10.21 -17.05 -0.42
CA THR A 18 -9.26 -15.94 -0.35
C THR A 18 -10.03 -14.67 0.00
N PRO A 19 -9.61 -13.94 1.06
CA PRO A 19 -10.32 -12.74 1.50
C PRO A 19 -10.44 -11.73 0.35
N GLU A 20 -11.64 -11.22 0.12
CA GLU A 20 -11.88 -10.22 -0.91
C GLU A 20 -11.10 -8.95 -0.60
N LEU A 21 -10.34 -8.45 -1.58
CA LEU A 21 -9.55 -7.22 -1.45
C LEU A 21 -10.45 -6.00 -1.32
N VAL A 22 -10.12 -5.09 -0.41
CA VAL A 22 -10.89 -3.84 -0.24
C VAL A 22 -10.55 -2.86 -1.36
N TYR A 23 -9.27 -2.76 -1.72
CA TYR A 23 -8.79 -1.97 -2.84
C TYR A 23 -8.35 -2.91 -3.97
N GLY A 24 -8.76 -2.61 -5.19
CA GLY A 24 -8.47 -3.39 -6.39
C GLY A 24 -7.10 -3.10 -6.99
N SER A 25 -6.46 -2.01 -6.60
CA SER A 25 -5.11 -1.68 -7.07
C SER A 25 -4.37 -0.78 -6.07
N VAL A 26 -3.05 -0.70 -6.21
CA VAL A 26 -2.24 0.27 -5.46
C VAL A 26 -2.67 1.71 -5.71
N ASP A 27 -3.16 2.04 -6.93
CA ASP A 27 -3.70 3.36 -7.21
C ASP A 27 -4.93 3.66 -6.36
N GLU A 28 -5.90 2.74 -6.34
CA GLU A 28 -7.11 2.90 -5.53
C GLU A 28 -6.77 3.02 -4.04
N PHE A 29 -5.83 2.19 -3.55
CA PHE A 29 -5.33 2.28 -2.18
C PHE A 29 -4.71 3.65 -1.85
N VAL A 30 -3.91 4.20 -2.77
CA VAL A 30 -3.29 5.52 -2.57
C VAL A 30 -4.31 6.64 -2.65
N ARG A 31 -5.19 6.60 -3.65
CA ARG A 31 -6.21 7.61 -3.94
C ARG A 31 -7.26 7.71 -2.84
N GLU A 32 -7.75 6.58 -2.34
CA GLU A 32 -8.90 6.52 -1.42
C GLU A 32 -8.48 6.45 0.06
N TYR A 33 -7.27 5.97 0.37
CA TYR A 33 -6.85 5.73 1.76
C TYR A 33 -5.53 6.39 2.12
N LEU A 34 -4.42 5.93 1.54
CA LEU A 34 -3.08 6.25 2.06
C LEU A 34 -2.83 7.76 2.10
N ARG A 35 -3.22 8.49 1.04
CA ARG A 35 -3.01 9.94 0.96
C ARG A 35 -3.76 10.71 2.04
N HIS A 36 -4.85 10.17 2.57
CA HIS A 36 -5.65 10.79 3.63
C HIS A 36 -5.11 10.50 5.03
N MET A 37 -4.30 9.45 5.19
CA MET A 37 -3.69 9.11 6.48
C MET A 37 -2.48 9.98 6.82
N TYR A 38 -1.88 10.65 5.84
CA TYR A 38 -0.72 11.52 6.01
C TYR A 38 -1.10 12.99 5.78
N THR A 39 -1.36 13.71 6.87
CA THR A 39 -1.75 15.13 6.85
C THR A 39 -0.58 16.08 7.13
N ARG A 40 0.64 15.64 6.80
CA ARG A 40 1.89 16.40 7.02
C ARG A 40 2.06 17.39 5.86
N PRO A 41 2.44 18.65 6.10
CA PRO A 41 2.70 19.58 5.01
C PRO A 41 3.91 19.11 4.18
N VAL A 42 3.74 19.05 2.86
CA VAL A 42 4.80 18.76 1.88
C VAL A 42 5.04 20.01 1.02
N GLY A 43 6.21 20.11 0.42
CA GLY A 43 6.50 21.24 -0.47
C GLY A 43 7.86 21.17 -1.14
N PRO A 44 8.20 22.15 -2.00
CA PRO A 44 9.51 22.28 -2.64
C PRO A 44 10.60 22.86 -1.71
N GLY A 45 11.83 22.98 -2.23
CA GLY A 45 12.91 23.71 -1.56
C GLY A 45 13.32 23.09 -0.23
N ASN A 46 13.32 23.86 0.87
CA ASN A 46 13.75 23.38 2.18
C ASN A 46 12.63 22.70 3.00
N ALA A 47 11.50 22.34 2.39
CA ALA A 47 10.43 21.62 3.08
C ALA A 47 10.95 20.31 3.69
N ARG A 48 10.47 20.00 4.90
CA ARG A 48 10.85 18.80 5.64
C ARG A 48 10.41 17.50 4.97
N TYR A 49 9.27 17.55 4.27
CA TYR A 49 8.67 16.39 3.63
C TYR A 49 8.47 16.63 2.14
N ARG A 50 8.68 15.58 1.35
CA ARG A 50 8.47 15.56 -0.10
C ARG A 50 7.35 14.62 -0.47
N TRP A 51 6.62 14.95 -1.52
CA TRP A 51 5.66 14.04 -2.13
C TRP A 51 5.48 14.44 -3.59
N ALA A 52 5.19 13.48 -4.47
CA ALA A 52 4.84 13.74 -5.85
C ALA A 52 3.40 13.28 -6.09
N ALA A 53 2.54 14.18 -6.58
CA ALA A 53 1.16 13.87 -6.93
C ALA A 53 1.09 12.76 -7.98
N ASP A 54 2.06 12.74 -8.90
CA ASP A 54 2.26 11.74 -9.94
C ASP A 54 3.29 10.67 -9.52
N TRP A 55 3.17 10.17 -8.28
CA TRP A 55 4.04 9.13 -7.70
C TRP A 55 4.27 7.92 -8.62
N TRP A 56 3.28 7.60 -9.46
CA TRP A 56 3.33 6.52 -10.44
C TRP A 56 4.42 6.68 -11.51
N ARG A 57 4.99 7.88 -11.68
CA ARG A 57 6.16 8.12 -12.54
C ARG A 57 7.48 7.63 -11.95
N TYR A 58 7.49 7.25 -10.67
CA TYR A 58 8.69 6.92 -9.92
C TYR A 58 8.68 5.42 -9.62
N PRO A 59 9.49 4.59 -10.32
CA PRO A 59 9.47 3.14 -10.14
C PRO A 59 9.74 2.68 -8.70
N GLU A 60 10.63 3.36 -7.99
CA GLU A 60 10.87 3.10 -6.56
C GLU A 60 9.61 3.36 -5.72
N ALA A 61 8.87 4.43 -6.01
CA ALA A 61 7.64 4.73 -5.28
C ALA A 61 6.56 3.70 -5.56
N VAL A 62 6.37 3.32 -6.84
CA VAL A 62 5.43 2.26 -7.24
C VAL A 62 5.71 0.98 -6.46
N ALA A 63 6.96 0.51 -6.43
CA ALA A 63 7.32 -0.73 -5.74
C ALA A 63 7.03 -0.67 -4.22
N ARG A 64 7.31 0.47 -3.58
CA ARG A 64 7.06 0.66 -2.13
C ARG A 64 5.57 0.76 -1.82
N LEU A 65 4.82 1.51 -2.61
CA LEU A 65 3.39 1.68 -2.43
C LEU A 65 2.63 0.37 -2.70
N GLU A 66 3.07 -0.43 -3.67
CA GLU A 66 2.53 -1.78 -3.90
C GLU A 66 2.74 -2.66 -2.65
N GLY A 67 3.95 -2.66 -2.09
CA GLY A 67 4.23 -3.39 -0.84
C GLY A 67 3.38 -2.91 0.35
N LEU A 68 3.12 -1.61 0.45
CA LEU A 68 2.23 -1.04 1.47
C LEU A 68 0.78 -1.50 1.30
N TRP A 69 0.26 -1.48 0.08
CA TRP A 69 -1.09 -1.96 -0.23
C TRP A 69 -1.23 -3.45 0.10
N ARG A 70 -0.31 -4.29 -0.38
CA ARG A 70 -0.37 -5.74 -0.15
C ARG A 70 -0.28 -6.10 1.33
N SER A 71 0.61 -5.45 2.08
CA SER A 71 0.72 -5.66 3.52
C SER A 71 -0.51 -5.14 4.28
N TRP A 72 -1.14 -4.05 3.83
CA TRP A 72 -2.37 -3.55 4.43
C TRP A 72 -3.54 -4.53 4.22
N GLU A 73 -3.72 -5.04 2.99
CA GLU A 73 -4.77 -6.02 2.67
C GLU A 73 -4.63 -7.31 3.48
N HIS A 74 -3.39 -7.73 3.73
CA HIS A 74 -3.13 -8.90 4.57
C HIS A 74 -3.39 -8.61 6.05
N LEU A 75 -2.78 -7.54 6.58
CA LEU A 75 -2.79 -7.28 8.02
C LEU A 75 -4.15 -6.76 8.52
N ARG A 76 -4.99 -6.15 7.69
CA ARG A 76 -6.34 -5.72 8.10
C ARG A 76 -7.24 -6.87 8.56
N LEU A 77 -6.90 -8.11 8.18
CA LEU A 77 -7.65 -9.31 8.55
C LEU A 77 -7.40 -9.72 9.99
N ASP A 78 -6.33 -9.23 10.62
CA ASP A 78 -6.11 -9.36 12.05
C ASP A 78 -6.76 -8.18 12.80
N PRO A 79 -7.91 -8.39 13.47
CA PRO A 79 -8.59 -7.32 14.21
C PRO A 79 -7.88 -6.95 15.52
N ALA A 80 -6.97 -7.78 16.03
CA ALA A 80 -6.33 -7.55 17.31
C ALA A 80 -5.14 -6.60 17.18
N THR A 81 -4.20 -6.90 16.27
CA THR A 81 -2.93 -6.18 16.19
C THR A 81 -2.54 -5.71 14.79
N GLY A 82 -3.24 -6.17 13.76
CA GLY A 82 -2.87 -5.97 12.36
C GLY A 82 -2.64 -4.52 11.98
N ALA A 83 -3.52 -3.61 12.42
CA ALA A 83 -3.35 -2.17 12.16
C ALA A 83 -2.06 -1.60 12.79
N SER A 84 -1.75 -1.97 14.03
CA SER A 84 -0.55 -1.51 14.73
C SER A 84 0.73 -2.05 14.07
N VAL A 85 0.72 -3.34 13.71
CA VAL A 85 1.81 -3.99 12.98
C VAL A 85 2.02 -3.34 11.62
N TRP A 86 0.95 -3.08 10.87
CA TRP A 86 1.04 -2.45 9.56
C TRP A 86 1.67 -1.06 9.64
N TRP A 87 1.24 -0.23 10.60
CA TRP A 87 1.83 1.09 10.82
C TRP A 87 3.31 1.01 11.16
N ARG A 88 3.66 0.21 12.17
CA ARG A 88 5.01 0.12 12.71
C ARG A 88 6.01 -0.48 11.72
N ASP A 89 5.65 -1.59 11.07
CA ASP A 89 6.59 -2.41 10.32
C ASP A 89 6.61 -2.08 8.82
N HIS A 90 5.51 -1.52 8.29
CA HIS A 90 5.38 -1.25 6.86
C HIS A 90 5.21 0.23 6.56
N ALA A 91 4.14 0.86 7.05
CA ALA A 91 3.76 2.22 6.69
C ALA A 91 4.85 3.23 7.10
N ASP A 92 5.25 3.25 8.37
CA ASP A 92 6.25 4.20 8.87
C ASP A 92 7.61 4.01 8.20
N HIS A 93 8.02 2.76 7.94
CA HIS A 93 9.27 2.50 7.24
C HIS A 93 9.27 3.08 5.81
N HIS A 94 8.30 2.70 4.99
CA HIS A 94 8.26 3.10 3.59
C HIS A 94 7.92 4.59 3.43
N MET A 95 6.99 5.11 4.23
CA MET A 95 6.59 6.51 4.12
C MET A 95 7.65 7.46 4.65
N ASN A 96 8.49 7.07 5.61
CA ASN A 96 9.65 7.89 5.98
C ASN A 96 10.65 8.04 4.82
N LEU A 97 10.84 6.99 4.02
CA LEU A 97 11.71 7.04 2.84
C LEU A 97 11.09 7.84 1.70
N LEU A 98 9.79 7.63 1.42
CA LEU A 98 9.08 8.36 0.37
C LEU A 98 8.99 9.87 0.69
N LEU A 99 8.71 10.20 1.95
CA LEU A 99 8.60 11.59 2.40
C LEU A 99 9.96 12.28 2.62
N SER A 100 11.08 11.55 2.49
CA SER A 100 12.41 12.11 2.71
C SER A 100 12.76 13.19 1.68
N PRO A 101 13.41 14.30 2.07
CA PRO A 101 13.95 15.27 1.12
C PRO A 101 15.00 14.66 0.17
N ASP A 102 15.65 13.58 0.59
CA ASP A 102 16.62 12.82 -0.21
C ASP A 102 16.00 11.58 -0.88
N GLY A 103 14.68 11.41 -0.75
CA GLY A 103 13.93 10.29 -1.30
C GLY A 103 13.64 10.41 -2.81
N PRO A 104 12.84 9.48 -3.37
CA PRO A 104 12.53 9.46 -4.80
C PRO A 104 11.84 10.75 -5.29
N PHE A 105 11.16 11.46 -4.38
CA PHE A 105 10.43 12.70 -4.68
C PHE A 105 11.24 13.97 -4.41
N ALA A 106 12.56 13.89 -4.26
CA ALA A 106 13.43 15.04 -3.92
C ALA A 106 13.20 16.29 -4.79
N LYS A 107 12.88 16.09 -6.08
CA LYS A 107 12.65 17.14 -7.08
C LYS A 107 11.19 17.57 -7.24
N SER A 108 10.26 16.97 -6.51
CA SER A 108 8.84 17.34 -6.59
C SER A 108 8.64 18.79 -6.13
N LYS A 109 7.64 19.43 -6.73
CA LYS A 109 7.19 20.79 -6.39
C LYS A 109 5.79 20.82 -5.79
N ASP A 110 5.13 19.68 -5.69
CA ASP A 110 3.80 19.60 -5.12
C ASP A 110 3.82 19.98 -3.64
N ALA A 111 2.74 20.61 -3.19
CA ALA A 111 2.59 21.10 -1.84
C ALA A 111 1.16 20.87 -1.34
N CYS A 112 1.02 20.74 -0.02
CA CYS A 112 -0.27 20.81 0.66
C CYS A 112 -0.11 21.48 2.03
N GLU A 113 -1.19 22.07 2.52
CA GLU A 113 -1.23 22.69 3.84
C GLU A 113 -1.37 21.63 4.94
N PRO A 114 -1.00 21.94 6.19
CA PRO A 114 -1.22 21.03 7.32
C PRO A 114 -2.69 20.63 7.45
N GLY A 115 -2.96 19.33 7.55
CA GLY A 115 -4.33 18.82 7.61
C GLY A 115 -4.92 18.40 6.26
N GLU A 116 -4.34 18.83 5.15
CA GLU A 116 -4.76 18.40 3.80
C GLU A 116 -4.16 17.04 3.43
N PRO A 117 -4.87 16.23 2.61
CA PRO A 117 -4.32 14.98 2.11
C PRO A 117 -3.12 15.23 1.20
N LEU A 118 -2.23 14.25 1.10
CA LEU A 118 -1.09 14.32 0.17
C LEU A 118 -1.58 14.58 -1.27
N PRO A 119 -0.94 15.47 -2.04
CA PRO A 119 -1.32 15.73 -3.44
C PRO A 119 -1.44 14.44 -4.27
N TYR A 120 -2.36 14.42 -5.24
CA TYR A 120 -2.62 13.24 -6.07
C TYR A 120 -2.96 13.67 -7.49
N ALA A 121 -2.45 12.92 -8.47
CA ALA A 121 -2.78 13.04 -9.87
C ALA A 121 -3.08 11.65 -10.43
N ASP A 122 -4.19 11.51 -11.16
CA ASP A 122 -4.61 10.23 -11.73
C ASP A 122 -3.51 9.62 -12.62
N PRO A 123 -3.18 8.33 -12.46
CA PRO A 123 -2.31 7.64 -13.38
C PRO A 123 -2.97 7.49 -14.76
N PRO A 124 -2.18 7.27 -15.82
CA PRO A 124 -2.74 6.92 -17.11
C PRO A 124 -3.66 5.71 -16.99
N ALA A 125 -4.75 5.74 -17.77
CA ALA A 125 -5.71 4.63 -17.78
C ALA A 125 -5.00 3.29 -18.03
N MET A 126 -5.48 2.24 -17.37
CA MET A 126 -4.98 0.86 -17.47
C MET A 126 -3.58 0.60 -16.88
N TRP A 127 -2.93 1.56 -16.21
CA TRP A 127 -1.65 1.29 -15.55
C TRP A 127 -1.77 0.43 -14.30
N PHE A 128 -2.86 0.59 -13.55
CA PHE A 128 -3.13 -0.15 -12.32
C PHE A 128 -4.53 -0.76 -12.42
N PRO A 129 -4.68 -1.86 -13.19
CA PRO A 129 -5.98 -2.51 -13.35
C PRO A 129 -6.50 -3.04 -12.02
N ASP A 130 -7.82 -3.05 -11.86
CA ASP A 130 -8.46 -3.66 -10.70
C ASP A 130 -8.28 -5.17 -10.74
N VAL A 131 -7.48 -5.70 -9.80
CA VAL A 131 -7.16 -7.13 -9.74
C VAL A 131 -8.27 -7.99 -9.14
N ARG A 132 -9.36 -7.38 -8.63
CA ARG A 132 -10.58 -8.09 -8.21
C ARG A 132 -11.40 -8.50 -9.42
N LEU A 133 -11.23 -7.81 -10.55
CA LEU A 133 -11.91 -8.13 -11.79
C LEU A 133 -11.13 -9.25 -12.52
N PRO A 134 -11.85 -10.19 -13.17
CA PRO A 134 -11.18 -11.21 -13.96
C PRO A 134 -10.39 -10.55 -15.10
N SER A 135 -9.15 -11.00 -15.30
CA SER A 135 -8.38 -10.69 -16.50
C SER A 135 -9.18 -11.19 -17.71
N GLY A 136 -9.72 -10.25 -18.50
CA GLY A 136 -10.49 -10.55 -19.71
C GLY A 136 -9.68 -11.21 -20.81
#